data_AF-A0A7S7L8Y9-F1
#
_entry.id   AF-A0A7S7L8Y9-F1
#
_cell.length_a   1.000
_cell.length_b   1.000
_cell.length_c   1.000
_cell.angle_alpha   90.00
_cell.angle_beta   90.00
_cell.angle_gamma   90.00
#
_symmetry.space_group_name_H-M   'P 1'
#
loop_
_entity.id
_entity.type
_entity.pdbx_description
1 polymer ?
#
loop_
_entity_poly.entity_id
_entity_poly.type
_entity_poly.pdbx_seq_one_letter_code
_entity_poly.pdbx_strand_id
1 'polypeptide(L)'
;MSVMLLGCSTNEVIRIGTPFNDKRGEGVDFHTEVTDKEAITKLRTLFNSLEEIEGPHFLKDIADAFISLDRLADSVTEIRRYIWYQDDGSAILFGDGNAKYYKMTEQQNKELKRIIEGS
;
A
#
# COMPACT_ATOMS: atom_id res chain seq x y z
N MET A 1 -37.42 -0.80 18.77
CA MET A 1 -37.39 0.03 17.55
C MET A 1 -35.92 0.38 17.32
N SER A 2 -35.31 -0.19 16.29
CA SER A 2 -33.85 -0.20 16.08
C SER A 2 -33.26 1.20 15.95
N VAL A 3 -32.18 1.45 16.70
CA VAL A 3 -31.25 2.54 16.42
C VAL A 3 -30.41 2.07 15.23
N MET A 4 -30.77 2.50 14.02
CA MET A 4 -29.88 2.35 12.87
C MET A 4 -28.68 3.27 13.14
N LEU A 5 -27.60 2.68 13.66
CA LEU A 5 -26.26 3.25 13.58
C LEU A 5 -25.97 3.42 12.08
N LEU A 6 -26.21 4.63 11.57
CA LEU A 6 -25.68 5.08 10.30
C LEU A 6 -24.16 5.00 10.45
N GLY A 7 -23.59 3.87 10.04
CA GLY A 7 -22.15 3.69 9.99
C GLY A 7 -21.60 4.80 9.13
N CYS A 8 -20.84 5.71 9.73
CA CYS A 8 -20.02 6.67 9.00
C CYS A 8 -19.24 5.86 7.96
N SER A 9 -19.56 6.04 6.67
CA SER A 9 -18.66 5.54 5.63
C SER A 9 -17.39 6.37 5.78
N THR A 10 -16.38 5.81 6.44
CA THR A 10 -15.03 6.34 6.34
C THR A 10 -14.70 6.32 4.84
N ASN A 11 -14.53 7.50 4.26
CA ASN A 11 -14.13 7.65 2.87
C ASN A 11 -12.67 7.21 2.78
N GLU A 12 -12.47 5.92 2.64
CA GLU A 12 -11.16 5.28 2.54
C GLU A 12 -10.78 5.14 1.07
N VAL A 13 -9.53 5.44 0.75
CA VAL A 13 -9.00 5.33 -0.62
C VAL A 13 -7.64 4.69 -0.60
N ILE A 14 -7.46 3.67 -1.44
CA ILE A 14 -6.13 3.16 -1.78
C ILE A 14 -5.61 4.02 -2.92
N ARG A 15 -4.41 4.57 -2.78
CA ARG A 15 -3.73 5.28 -3.86
C ARG A 15 -2.47 4.56 -4.25
N ILE A 16 -2.22 4.51 -5.55
CA ILE A 16 -1.06 3.85 -6.12
C ILE A 16 -0.34 4.84 -7.02
N GLY A 17 0.97 4.89 -6.86
CA GLY A 17 1.80 5.76 -7.64
C GLY A 17 3.21 5.22 -7.81
N THR A 18 3.99 5.98 -8.57
CA THR A 18 5.40 5.72 -8.79
C THR A 18 6.21 6.79 -8.06
N PRO A 19 7.06 6.41 -7.09
CA PRO A 19 8.01 7.32 -6.47
C PRO A 19 8.97 7.91 -7.51
N PHE A 20 9.33 9.17 -7.31
CA PHE A 20 10.37 9.84 -8.10
C PHE A 20 11.32 10.61 -7.19
N ASN A 21 12.57 10.67 -7.61
CA ASN A 21 13.57 11.59 -7.09
C ASN A 21 14.34 12.13 -8.30
N ASP A 22 13.86 13.25 -8.84
CA ASP A 22 14.37 13.84 -10.08
C ASP A 22 14.49 15.37 -9.96
N LYS A 23 14.62 16.09 -11.08
CA LYS A 23 14.75 17.55 -11.10
C LYS A 23 13.54 18.29 -10.50
N ARG A 24 12.40 17.61 -10.35
CA ARG A 24 11.17 18.09 -9.69
C ARG A 24 11.25 18.01 -8.17
N GLY A 25 12.26 17.33 -7.61
CA GLY A 25 12.37 17.00 -6.19
C GLY A 25 12.01 15.54 -5.92
N GLU A 26 11.63 15.26 -4.67
CA GLU A 26 11.19 13.94 -4.21
C GLU A 26 9.67 13.92 -4.05
N GLY A 27 9.01 12.86 -4.53
CA GLY A 27 7.57 12.72 -4.44
C GLY A 27 7.02 11.40 -4.99
N VAL A 28 5.70 11.32 -5.12
CA VAL A 28 4.99 10.18 -5.71
C VAL A 28 4.02 10.68 -6.77
N ASP A 29 4.15 10.17 -7.99
CA ASP A 29 3.19 10.41 -9.07
C ASP A 29 2.06 9.37 -8.97
N PHE A 30 0.93 9.75 -8.37
CA PHE A 30 -0.25 8.88 -8.23
C PHE A 30 -1.00 8.75 -9.56
N HIS A 31 -1.36 7.52 -9.92
CA HIS A 31 -2.04 7.20 -11.18
C HIS A 31 -3.26 6.31 -11.01
N THR A 32 -3.51 5.77 -9.82
CA THR A 32 -4.68 4.91 -9.55
C THR A 32 -5.24 5.18 -8.16
N GLU A 33 -6.56 5.27 -8.07
CA GLU A 33 -7.31 5.36 -6.82
C GLU A 33 -8.36 4.24 -6.78
N VAL A 34 -8.49 3.57 -5.64
CA VAL A 34 -9.48 2.52 -5.41
C VAL A 34 -10.29 2.84 -4.16
N THR A 35 -11.60 2.92 -4.30
CA THR A 35 -12.55 3.20 -3.19
C THR A 35 -13.42 1.99 -2.84
N ASP A 36 -13.16 0.83 -3.46
CA ASP A 36 -13.90 -0.39 -3.17
C ASP A 36 -13.59 -0.92 -1.76
N LYS A 37 -14.65 -1.15 -0.98
CA LYS A 37 -14.53 -1.54 0.44
C LYS A 37 -13.96 -2.94 0.60
N GLU A 38 -14.25 -3.85 -0.33
CA GLU A 38 -13.72 -5.21 -0.29
C GLU A 38 -12.22 -5.19 -0.58
N ALA A 39 -11.79 -4.43 -1.59
CA ALA A 39 -10.40 -4.22 -1.94
C ALA A 39 -9.61 -3.61 -0.76
N ILE A 40 -10.14 -2.58 -0.11
CA ILE A 40 -9.54 -1.97 1.08
C ILE A 40 -9.37 -2.99 2.22
N THR A 41 -10.40 -3.79 2.48
CA THR A 41 -10.36 -4.82 3.53
C THR A 41 -9.32 -5.89 3.22
N LYS A 42 -9.26 -6.34 1.96
CA LYS A 42 -8.26 -7.32 1.48
C LYS A 42 -6.84 -6.75 1.57
N LEU A 43 -6.63 -5.50 1.18
CA LEU A 43 -5.31 -4.85 1.26
C LEU A 43 -4.80 -4.79 2.71
N ARG A 44 -5.65 -4.36 3.65
CA ARG A 44 -5.30 -4.35 5.08
C ARG A 44 -4.91 -5.74 5.57
N THR A 45 -5.70 -6.74 5.21
CA THR A 45 -5.45 -8.14 5.60
C THR A 45 -4.11 -8.64 5.05
N LEU A 46 -3.86 -8.37 3.77
CA LEU A 46 -2.61 -8.72 3.10
C LEU A 46 -1.41 -8.08 3.80
N PHE A 47 -1.44 -6.77 4.04
CA PHE A 47 -0.33 -6.06 4.66
C PHE A 47 -0.10 -6.43 6.13
N ASN A 48 -1.14 -6.80 6.86
CA ASN A 48 -1.02 -7.32 8.23
C ASN A 48 -0.45 -8.75 8.28
N SER A 49 -0.49 -9.48 7.17
CA SER A 49 0.04 -10.84 7.06
C SER A 49 1.51 -10.91 6.63
N LEU A 50 2.11 -9.77 6.27
CA LEU A 50 3.49 -9.76 5.77
C LEU A 50 4.48 -10.07 6.88
N GLU A 51 5.51 -10.84 6.53
CA GLU A 51 6.63 -11.13 7.41
C GLU A 51 7.50 -9.88 7.55
N GLU A 52 7.72 -9.42 8.78
CA GLU A 52 8.70 -8.37 9.08
C GLU A 52 10.11 -8.92 8.94
N ILE A 53 11.00 -8.17 8.30
CA ILE A 53 12.39 -8.55 8.06
C ILE A 53 13.34 -7.40 8.42
N GLU A 54 14.63 -7.71 8.57
CA GLU A 54 15.68 -6.69 8.61
C GLU A 54 15.81 -5.98 7.27
N GLY A 55 16.24 -4.70 7.31
CA GLY A 55 16.39 -3.87 6.13
C GLY A 55 17.48 -4.37 5.18
N PRO A 56 17.17 -4.72 3.92
CA PRO A 56 18.17 -5.21 2.98
C PRO A 56 19.05 -4.08 2.45
N HIS A 57 20.36 -4.35 2.32
CA HIS A 57 21.35 -3.37 1.84
C HIS A 57 21.40 -3.21 0.32
N PHE A 58 20.66 -4.03 -0.44
CA PHE A 58 20.77 -4.14 -1.90
C PHE A 58 19.59 -3.51 -2.66
N LEU A 59 18.74 -2.73 -1.98
CA LEU A 59 17.61 -2.09 -2.63
C LEU A 59 18.08 -0.97 -3.55
N LYS A 60 17.38 -0.82 -4.68
CA LYS A 60 17.49 0.37 -5.55
C LYS A 60 17.13 1.62 -4.74
N ASP A 61 17.77 2.74 -5.05
CA ASP A 61 17.51 4.02 -4.36
C ASP A 61 16.05 4.45 -4.42
N ILE A 62 15.37 4.19 -5.53
CA ILE A 62 13.96 4.51 -5.75
C ILE A 62 13.15 3.21 -5.83
N ALA A 63 12.05 3.14 -5.08
CA ALA A 63 11.11 2.04 -5.12
C ALA A 63 10.31 2.01 -6.43
N ASP A 64 9.90 0.82 -6.85
CA ASP A 64 9.17 0.62 -8.11
C ASP A 64 7.72 1.11 -8.02
N ALA A 65 7.12 1.02 -6.84
CA ALA A 65 5.76 1.46 -6.59
C ALA A 65 5.59 2.00 -5.16
N PHE A 66 4.54 2.79 -4.99
CA PHE A 66 4.07 3.26 -3.70
C PHE A 66 2.57 3.01 -3.57
N ILE A 67 2.17 2.53 -2.40
CA ILE A 67 0.76 2.34 -2.03
C ILE A 67 0.49 3.09 -0.73
N SER A 68 -0.56 3.90 -0.72
CA SER A 68 -1.17 4.43 0.51
C SER A 68 -2.60 3.97 0.69
N LEU A 69 -3.01 3.86 1.96
CA LEU A 69 -4.40 3.77 2.37
C LEU A 69 -4.74 5.00 3.21
N ASP A 70 -5.51 5.90 2.64
CA ASP A 70 -5.88 7.18 3.26
C ASP A 70 -7.32 7.13 3.79
N ARG A 71 -7.54 7.68 4.99
CA ARG A 71 -8.88 7.98 5.53
C ARG A 71 -9.17 9.46 5.28
N LEU A 72 -9.98 9.74 4.26
CA LEU A 72 -10.24 11.12 3.80
C LEU A 72 -10.96 11.98 4.85
N ALA A 73 -11.81 11.38 5.70
CA ALA A 73 -12.54 12.12 6.74
C ALA A 73 -11.61 12.71 7.81
N ASP A 74 -10.51 12.01 8.12
CA ASP A 74 -9.60 12.37 9.22
C ASP A 74 -8.29 13.00 8.71
N SER A 75 -8.09 13.06 7.39
CA SER A 75 -6.80 13.41 6.76
C SER A 75 -5.63 12.55 7.29
N VAL A 76 -5.93 11.31 7.70
CA VAL A 76 -4.95 10.37 8.24
C VAL A 76 -4.59 9.36 7.16
N THR A 77 -3.30 9.24 6.84
CA THR A 77 -2.82 8.07 6.10
C THR A 77 -2.59 6.92 7.08
N GLU A 78 -3.31 5.82 6.89
CA GLU A 78 -3.20 4.62 7.73
C GLU A 78 -2.01 3.74 7.31
N ILE A 79 -1.84 3.54 6.01
CA ILE A 79 -0.78 2.69 5.47
C ILE A 79 -0.02 3.47 4.41
N ARG A 80 1.31 3.35 4.45
CA ARG A 80 2.24 3.77 3.39
C ARG A 80 3.25 2.67 3.17
N ARG A 81 3.40 2.23 1.93
CA ARG A 81 4.34 1.18 1.54
C ARG A 81 5.06 1.57 0.26
N TYR A 82 6.38 1.70 0.36
CA TYR A 82 7.26 1.67 -0.80
C TYR A 82 7.56 0.22 -1.15
N ILE A 83 7.54 -0.14 -2.43
CA ILE A 83 7.61 -1.53 -2.90
C ILE A 83 8.74 -1.67 -3.92
N TRP A 84 9.65 -2.61 -3.67
CA TRP A 84 10.69 -3.03 -4.61
C TRP A 84 10.37 -4.44 -5.10
N TYR A 85 10.00 -4.58 -6.36
CA TYR A 85 9.76 -5.88 -6.98
C TYR A 85 11.07 -6.60 -7.24
N GLN A 86 11.09 -7.90 -6.97
CA GLN A 86 12.24 -8.78 -7.17
C GLN A 86 12.03 -9.65 -8.42
N ASP A 87 13.13 -10.15 -9.00
CA ASP A 87 13.09 -10.96 -10.22
C ASP A 87 12.37 -12.31 -10.04
N ASP A 88 12.31 -12.83 -8.80
CA ASP A 88 11.56 -14.05 -8.45
C ASP A 88 10.05 -13.81 -8.27
N GLY A 89 9.58 -12.58 -8.52
CA GLY A 89 8.19 -12.17 -8.39
C GLY A 89 7.76 -11.83 -6.96
N SER A 90 8.65 -11.99 -5.97
CA SER A 90 8.45 -11.45 -4.62
C SER A 90 8.63 -9.92 -4.59
N ALA A 91 8.40 -9.32 -3.43
CA ALA A 91 8.70 -7.91 -3.21
C ALA A 91 9.20 -7.65 -1.80
N ILE A 92 10.00 -6.61 -1.66
CA ILE A 92 10.35 -6.02 -0.38
C ILE A 92 9.53 -4.74 -0.22
N LEU A 93 8.96 -4.53 0.96
CA LEU A 93 8.19 -3.33 1.27
C LEU A 93 8.82 -2.58 2.43
N PHE A 94 8.82 -1.25 2.36
CA PHE A 94 9.18 -0.39 3.48
C PHE A 94 7.95 0.38 3.97
N GLY A 95 7.69 0.29 5.27
CA GLY A 95 6.61 1.01 5.93
C GLY A 95 7.09 2.37 6.45
N ASP A 96 6.74 3.44 5.75
CA ASP A 96 7.14 4.82 6.12
C ASP A 96 6.70 5.21 7.56
N GLY A 97 5.47 4.85 7.95
CA GLY A 97 4.93 5.21 9.27
C GLY A 97 5.54 4.45 10.46
N ASN A 98 6.23 3.33 10.23
CA ASN A 98 6.81 2.52 11.30
C ASN A 98 8.30 2.19 11.09
N ALA A 99 8.90 2.69 10.01
CA ALA A 99 10.28 2.47 9.59
C ALA A 99 10.71 0.99 9.58
N LYS A 100 9.82 0.08 9.15
CA LYS A 100 10.07 -1.37 9.10
C LYS A 100 10.04 -1.92 7.69
N TYR A 101 10.80 -2.99 7.47
CA TYR A 101 10.80 -3.74 6.22
C TYR A 101 9.96 -5.01 6.32
N TYR A 102 9.35 -5.37 5.20
CA TYR A 102 8.49 -6.53 5.08
C TYR A 102 8.82 -7.30 3.82
N LYS A 103 8.66 -8.62 3.88
CA LYS A 103 8.73 -9.50 2.73
C LYS A 103 7.33 -9.86 2.26
N MET A 104 7.11 -9.72 0.95
CA MET A 104 5.91 -10.18 0.27
C MET A 104 6.30 -11.28 -0.71
N THR A 105 5.73 -12.47 -0.52
CA THR A 105 5.95 -13.61 -1.41
C THR A 105 5.36 -13.36 -2.81
N GLU A 106 5.76 -14.16 -3.80
CA GLU A 106 5.17 -14.11 -5.15
C GLU A 106 3.64 -14.28 -5.12
N GLN A 107 3.13 -15.18 -4.28
CA GLN A 107 1.69 -15.41 -4.13
C GLN A 107 0.96 -14.17 -3.57
N GLN A 108 1.52 -13.56 -2.53
CA GLN A 108 0.98 -12.32 -1.94
C GLN A 108 1.07 -11.14 -2.93
N ASN A 109 2.13 -11.07 -3.74
CA ASN A 109 2.26 -10.06 -4.79
C ASN A 109 1.20 -10.23 -5.89
N LYS A 110 0.91 -11.47 -6.30
CA LYS A 110 -0.20 -11.77 -7.22
C LYS A 110 -1.55 -11.39 -6.62
N GLU A 111 -1.74 -11.60 -5.32
CA GLU A 111 -2.94 -11.17 -4.61
C GLU A 111 -3.07 -9.65 -4.57
N LEU A 112 -1.99 -8.91 -4.27
CA LEU A 112 -1.95 -7.45 -4.32
C LEU A 112 -2.41 -6.94 -5.70
N LYS A 113 -1.87 -7.50 -6.78
CA LYS A 113 -2.27 -7.14 -8.15
C LYS A 113 -3.76 -7.36 -8.38
N ARG A 114 -4.31 -8.51 -7.96
CA ARG A 114 -5.76 -8.78 -8.09
C ARG A 114 -6.63 -7.81 -7.28
N ILE A 115 -6.18 -7.41 -6.09
CA ILE A 115 -6.90 -6.41 -5.28
C ILE A 115 -6.97 -5.09 -6.03
N ILE A 116 -5.88 -4.68 -6.66
CA ILE A 116 -5.72 -3.38 -7.33
C ILE A 116 -6.37 -3.34 -8.72
N GLU A 117 -6.21 -4.40 -9.51
CA GLU A 117 -6.67 -4.46 -10.90
C GLU A 117 -8.11 -4.98 -11.02
N GLY A 118 -8.59 -5.69 -9.99
CA GLY A 118 -9.93 -6.26 -9.93
C GLY A 118 -10.95 -5.42 -9.17
N SER A 119 -10.60 -4.16 -8.83
CA SER A 119 -11.45 -3.22 -8.09
C SER A 119 -11.96 -2.05 -8.92
#